data_AF-A0AAU6GXZ3-F1
#
_entry.id   AF-A0AAU6GXZ3-F1
#
_cell.length_a   1.000
_cell.length_b   1.000
_cell.length_c   1.000
_cell.angle_alpha   90.00
_cell.angle_beta   90.00
_cell.angle_gamma   90.00
#
_symmetry.space_group_name_H-M   'P 1'
#
loop_
_entity.id
_entity.type
_entity.pdbx_description
1 polymer ?
#
loop_
_entity_poly.entity_id
_entity_poly.type
_entity_poly.pdbx_seq_one_letter_code
_entity_poly.pdbx_strand_id
1 'polypeptide(L)'
;MALVPPGMSGPDADRWAKYRCVDRVTALFVERYGPWAADWNWSIGEGDKDGGVVGSWCCSGHSVGAPEETAAKAVAALVEWRAWLEGLASVFAELAPAQDAGPEQRSWHLERAAVRLVTRVLDRGGADSGWYGACYLVLEWFLTSCGMGRAEARAAVGDAIGGRFESWVAPGRTLIESVGEDLAVGVTGQPPYLDHREYGHLEELHDRGRRDRG
;
A
#
# COMPACT_ATOMS: atom_id res chain seq x y z
N MET A 1 35.00 -1.67 -15.61
CA MET A 1 34.76 -1.71 -17.07
C MET A 1 33.32 -2.15 -17.30
N ALA A 2 32.48 -1.32 -17.91
CA ALA A 2 31.05 -1.60 -18.08
C ALA A 2 30.83 -2.49 -19.31
N LEU A 3 30.33 -3.71 -19.11
CA LEU A 3 29.95 -4.62 -20.18
C LEU A 3 28.54 -4.27 -20.64
N VAL A 4 28.46 -3.56 -21.76
CA VAL A 4 27.24 -3.45 -22.58
C VAL A 4 27.03 -4.82 -23.25
N PRO A 5 25.82 -5.41 -23.18
CA PRO A 5 25.51 -6.64 -23.91
C PRO A 5 25.92 -6.53 -25.40
N PRO A 6 26.53 -7.58 -25.97
CA PRO A 6 26.99 -7.54 -27.35
C PRO A 6 25.82 -7.29 -28.31
N GLY A 7 25.98 -6.28 -29.18
CA GLY A 7 24.96 -5.88 -30.17
C GLY A 7 24.14 -4.64 -29.82
N MET A 8 24.24 -4.08 -28.60
CA MET A 8 23.61 -2.80 -28.28
C MET A 8 24.51 -1.62 -28.66
N SER A 9 23.94 -0.65 -29.37
CA SER A 9 24.62 0.58 -29.81
C SER A 9 23.67 1.77 -29.74
N GLY A 10 24.23 2.97 -29.57
CA GLY A 10 23.45 4.20 -29.59
C GLY A 10 22.48 4.31 -28.38
N PRO A 11 21.24 4.79 -28.57
CA PRO A 11 20.29 5.08 -27.49
C PRO A 11 19.99 3.90 -26.55
N ASP A 12 20.02 2.67 -27.07
CA ASP A 12 19.74 1.46 -26.28
C ASP A 12 20.87 1.16 -25.29
N ALA A 13 22.13 1.43 -25.68
CA ALA A 13 23.27 1.28 -24.80
C ALA A 13 23.27 2.33 -23.66
N ASP A 14 22.84 3.56 -23.95
CA ASP A 14 22.66 4.62 -22.94
C ASP A 14 21.57 4.24 -21.93
N ARG A 15 20.40 3.83 -22.43
CA ARG A 15 19.29 3.35 -21.60
C ARG A 15 19.73 2.18 -20.71
N TRP A 16 20.45 1.22 -21.26
CA TRP A 16 20.98 0.09 -20.50
C TRP A 16 21.97 0.50 -19.40
N ALA A 17 22.86 1.46 -19.69
CA ALA A 17 23.80 1.98 -18.70
C ALA A 17 23.06 2.66 -17.53
N LYS A 18 21.97 3.38 -17.81
CA LYS A 18 21.12 4.02 -16.79
C LYS A 18 20.42 3.00 -15.89
N TYR A 19 19.85 1.93 -16.44
CA TYR A 19 19.30 0.84 -15.62
C TYR A 19 20.36 0.20 -14.73
N ARG A 20 21.55 -0.08 -15.28
CA ARG A 20 22.68 -0.64 -14.50
C ARG A 20 23.19 0.32 -13.41
N CYS A 21 23.01 1.62 -13.57
CA CYS A 21 23.29 2.59 -12.52
C CYS A 21 22.35 2.37 -11.33
N VAL A 22 21.04 2.26 -11.58
CA VAL A 22 20.03 2.00 -10.56
C VAL A 22 20.31 0.70 -9.81
N ASP A 23 20.62 -0.40 -10.52
CA ASP A 23 20.95 -1.69 -9.88
C ASP A 23 22.14 -1.58 -8.91
N ARG A 24 23.17 -0.81 -9.28
CA ARG A 24 24.35 -0.59 -8.44
C ARG A 24 24.03 0.26 -7.21
N VAL A 25 23.22 1.31 -7.38
CA VAL A 25 22.75 2.13 -6.26
C VAL A 25 21.91 1.29 -5.30
N THR A 26 21.00 0.46 -5.84
CA THR A 26 20.20 -0.49 -5.04
C THR A 26 21.10 -1.45 -4.27
N ALA A 27 22.09 -2.07 -4.92
CA ALA A 27 23.03 -2.98 -4.25
C ALA A 27 23.79 -2.27 -3.12
N LEU A 28 24.28 -1.05 -3.35
CA LEU A 28 24.98 -0.24 -2.36
C LEU A 28 24.08 0.11 -1.18
N PHE A 29 22.84 0.52 -1.43
CA PHE A 29 21.89 0.84 -0.36
C PHE A 29 21.49 -0.40 0.44
N VAL A 30 21.23 -1.53 -0.22
CA VAL A 30 20.89 -2.78 0.47
C VAL A 30 22.07 -3.30 1.29
N GLU A 31 23.29 -3.24 0.76
CA GLU A 31 24.50 -3.61 1.50
C GLU A 31 24.69 -2.75 2.74
N ARG A 32 24.45 -1.43 2.63
CA ARG A 32 24.71 -0.48 3.71
C ARG A 32 23.61 -0.40 4.76
N TYR A 33 22.35 -0.46 4.33
CA TYR A 33 21.18 -0.17 5.17
C TYR A 33 20.26 -1.38 5.36
N GLY A 34 20.44 -2.44 4.59
CA GLY A 34 19.64 -3.66 4.66
C GLY A 34 18.51 -3.73 3.63
N PRO A 35 17.74 -4.84 3.63
CA PRO A 35 16.78 -5.16 2.57
C PRO A 35 15.67 -4.15 2.35
N TRP A 36 15.28 -3.38 3.38
CA TRP A 36 14.22 -2.37 3.26
C TRP A 36 14.55 -1.31 2.21
N ALA A 37 15.83 -1.08 1.90
CA ALA A 37 16.26 -0.06 0.96
C ALA A 37 16.11 -0.46 -0.52
N ALA A 38 15.69 -1.69 -0.83
CA ALA A 38 15.66 -2.21 -2.20
C ALA A 38 14.72 -1.46 -3.16
N ASP A 39 13.66 -0.84 -2.61
CA ASP A 39 12.60 -0.16 -3.37
C ASP A 39 12.66 1.36 -3.26
N TRP A 40 13.85 1.90 -2.95
CA TRP A 40 14.10 3.35 -2.86
C TRP A 40 13.66 4.15 -4.09
N ASN A 41 13.62 3.53 -5.27
CA ASN A 41 13.26 4.13 -6.55
C ASN A 41 11.83 3.81 -7.02
N TRP A 42 10.96 3.29 -6.14
CA TRP A 42 9.57 2.99 -6.48
C TRP A 42 8.75 4.28 -6.59
N SER A 43 8.86 4.87 -7.77
CA SER A 43 8.37 6.19 -8.13
C SER A 43 6.88 6.24 -8.41
N ILE A 44 6.27 7.39 -8.18
CA ILE A 44 4.88 7.69 -8.57
C ILE A 44 4.73 7.62 -10.10
N GLY A 45 3.59 7.11 -10.57
CA GLY A 45 3.27 6.95 -11.98
C GLY A 45 4.22 6.01 -12.72
N GLU A 46 4.36 6.20 -14.04
CA GLU A 46 5.06 5.30 -14.98
C GLU A 46 6.61 5.32 -14.87
N GLY A 47 7.16 5.39 -13.66
CA GLY A 47 8.60 5.29 -13.48
C GLY A 47 9.14 3.85 -13.54
N ASP A 48 10.36 3.62 -13.05
CA ASP A 48 11.07 2.34 -13.28
C ASP A 48 10.31 1.09 -12.79
N LYS A 49 9.45 1.24 -11.77
CA LYS A 49 8.69 0.16 -11.13
C LYS A 49 7.17 0.35 -11.17
N ASP A 50 6.69 1.48 -11.72
CA ASP A 50 5.29 1.93 -11.79
C ASP A 50 4.52 2.01 -10.46
N GLY A 51 3.59 2.97 -10.33
CA GLY A 51 2.60 3.02 -9.25
C GLY A 51 3.14 3.14 -7.82
N GLY A 52 4.33 3.71 -7.66
CA GLY A 52 4.99 3.86 -6.37
C GLY A 52 4.62 5.13 -5.60
N VAL A 53 5.46 5.46 -4.63
CA VAL A 53 5.21 6.51 -3.62
C VAL A 53 6.35 7.52 -3.49
N VAL A 54 7.42 7.34 -4.27
CA VAL A 54 8.59 8.21 -4.29
C VAL A 54 8.42 9.27 -5.38
N GLY A 55 8.47 10.55 -5.00
CA GLY A 55 8.40 11.68 -5.93
C GLY A 55 9.78 12.21 -6.35
N SER A 56 10.82 11.97 -5.55
CA SER A 56 12.19 12.45 -5.83
C SER A 56 12.91 11.68 -6.94
N TRP A 57 12.30 10.60 -7.43
CA TRP A 57 12.78 9.79 -8.55
C TRP A 57 11.65 9.62 -9.56
N CYS A 58 11.94 9.80 -10.86
CA CYS A 58 10.98 9.55 -11.93
C CYS A 58 11.28 8.19 -12.56
N CYS A 59 12.26 8.13 -13.45
CA CYS A 59 12.78 6.89 -14.01
C CYS A 59 14.28 7.01 -14.25
N SER A 60 14.95 5.88 -14.46
CA SER A 60 16.36 5.81 -14.85
C SER A 60 16.67 6.72 -16.05
N GLY A 61 15.78 6.78 -17.05
CA GLY A 61 15.92 7.60 -18.25
C GLY A 61 16.04 9.12 -17.99
N HIS A 62 15.30 9.64 -17.00
CA HIS A 62 15.22 11.07 -16.67
C HIS A 62 16.00 11.45 -15.40
N SER A 63 16.29 10.48 -14.54
CA SER A 63 16.89 10.74 -13.23
C SER A 63 18.39 10.47 -13.21
N VAL A 64 18.90 9.60 -14.10
CA VAL A 64 20.34 9.34 -14.24
C VAL A 64 20.94 10.31 -15.25
N GLY A 65 21.87 11.15 -14.76
CA GLY A 65 22.58 12.17 -15.52
C GLY A 65 24.00 12.35 -15.00
N ALA A 66 24.37 13.58 -14.60
CA ALA A 66 25.65 13.82 -13.95
C ALA A 66 25.77 13.02 -12.62
N PRO A 67 26.96 12.55 -12.23
CA PRO A 67 27.12 11.71 -11.04
C PRO A 67 26.58 12.35 -9.75
N GLU A 68 26.89 13.62 -9.51
CA GLU A 68 26.49 14.35 -8.30
C GLU A 68 24.97 14.54 -8.25
N GLU A 69 24.36 14.92 -9.37
CA GLU A 69 22.91 15.08 -9.48
C GLU A 69 22.18 13.75 -9.29
N THR A 70 22.71 12.68 -9.88
CA THR A 70 22.17 11.32 -9.75
C THR A 70 22.24 10.85 -8.31
N ALA A 71 23.37 11.07 -7.64
CA ALA A 71 23.56 10.72 -6.24
C ALA A 71 22.60 11.52 -5.33
N ALA A 72 22.44 12.82 -5.57
CA ALA A 72 21.52 13.66 -4.80
C ALA A 72 20.06 13.18 -4.92
N LYS A 73 19.60 12.87 -6.14
CA LYS A 73 18.25 12.32 -6.37
C LYS A 73 18.08 10.95 -5.71
N ALA A 74 19.07 10.08 -5.81
CA ALA A 74 19.01 8.75 -5.19
C ALA A 74 18.93 8.81 -3.67
N VAL A 75 19.71 9.70 -3.04
CA VAL A 75 19.67 9.91 -1.59
C VAL A 75 18.32 10.50 -1.16
N ALA A 76 17.81 11.50 -1.89
CA ALA A 76 16.50 12.08 -1.60
C ALA A 76 15.38 11.03 -1.68
N ALA A 77 15.39 10.21 -2.73
CA ALA A 77 14.46 9.12 -2.93
C ALA A 77 14.55 8.05 -1.82
N LEU A 78 15.76 7.69 -1.37
CA LEU A 78 15.93 6.75 -0.24
C LEU A 78 15.37 7.31 1.08
N VAL A 79 15.59 8.59 1.36
CA VAL A 79 15.06 9.24 2.56
C VAL A 79 13.55 9.31 2.53
N GLU A 80 12.99 9.66 1.37
CA GLU A 80 11.54 9.69 1.14
C GLU A 80 10.90 8.31 1.30
N TRP A 81 11.53 7.27 0.73
CA TRP A 81 11.11 5.88 0.89
C TRP A 81 11.14 5.44 2.36
N ARG A 82 12.21 5.77 3.09
CA ARG A 82 12.32 5.46 4.51
C ARG A 82 11.22 6.13 5.33
N ALA A 83 10.99 7.42 5.11
CA ALA A 83 9.96 8.17 5.82
C ALA A 83 8.56 7.59 5.56
N TRP A 84 8.30 7.13 4.34
CA TRP A 84 7.06 6.42 4.01
C TRP A 84 6.92 5.11 4.80
N LEU A 85 7.95 4.27 4.82
CA LEU A 85 7.94 3.00 5.57
C LEU A 85 7.76 3.21 7.08
N GLU A 86 8.48 4.16 7.67
CA GLU A 86 8.35 4.50 9.10
C GLU A 86 6.95 5.04 9.42
N GLY A 87 6.39 5.88 8.53
CA GLY A 87 5.01 6.35 8.64
C GLY A 87 3.97 5.24 8.54
N LEU A 88 4.16 4.27 7.63
CA LEU A 88 3.30 3.09 7.55
C LEU A 88 3.39 2.22 8.80
N ALA A 89 4.59 1.99 9.34
CA ALA A 89 4.76 1.21 10.55
C ALA A 89 4.02 1.82 11.75
N SER A 90 4.06 3.16 11.90
CA SER A 90 3.27 3.86 12.93
C SER A 90 1.77 3.63 12.74
N VAL A 91 1.28 3.83 11.52
CA VAL A 91 -0.15 3.66 11.19
C VAL A 91 -0.59 2.21 11.40
N PHE A 92 0.24 1.22 11.08
CA PHE A 92 -0.08 -0.18 11.32
C PHE A 92 -0.25 -0.46 12.81
N ALA A 93 0.65 0.05 13.65
CA ALA A 93 0.54 -0.12 15.11
C ALA A 93 -0.74 0.52 15.68
N GLU A 94 -1.18 1.64 15.12
CA GLU A 94 -2.42 2.33 15.51
C GLU A 94 -3.69 1.59 15.05
N LEU A 95 -3.64 0.93 13.89
CA LEU A 95 -4.79 0.28 13.27
C LEU A 95 -4.93 -1.20 13.63
N ALA A 96 -3.86 -1.84 14.08
CA ALA A 96 -3.86 -3.26 14.40
C ALA A 96 -4.91 -3.59 15.47
N PRO A 97 -5.73 -4.64 15.27
CA PRO A 97 -6.63 -5.10 16.31
C PRO A 97 -5.83 -5.62 17.52
N ALA A 98 -6.43 -5.56 18.70
CA ALA A 98 -5.86 -6.19 19.89
C ALA A 98 -5.65 -7.70 19.66
N GLN A 99 -4.61 -8.27 20.25
CA GLN A 99 -4.23 -9.67 20.02
C GLN A 99 -5.33 -10.65 20.48
N ASP A 100 -6.07 -10.28 21.51
CA ASP A 100 -7.19 -11.01 22.11
C ASP A 100 -8.57 -10.59 21.58
N ALA A 101 -8.63 -9.70 20.58
CA ALA A 101 -9.89 -9.27 19.99
C ALA A 101 -10.62 -10.46 19.34
N GLY A 102 -11.91 -10.62 19.66
CA GLY A 102 -12.79 -11.61 19.04
C GLY A 102 -13.02 -11.34 17.55
N PRO A 103 -13.58 -12.30 16.79
CA PRO A 103 -13.74 -12.21 15.33
C PRO A 103 -14.50 -10.97 14.85
N GLU A 104 -15.57 -10.58 15.52
CA GLU A 104 -16.37 -9.39 15.19
C GLU A 104 -15.58 -8.09 15.35
N GLN A 105 -14.89 -7.93 16.50
CA GLN A 105 -14.06 -6.76 16.75
C GLN A 105 -12.88 -6.70 15.78
N ARG A 106 -12.25 -7.85 15.47
CA ARG A 106 -11.22 -7.93 14.44
C ARG A 106 -11.75 -7.49 13.08
N SER A 107 -12.94 -7.97 12.68
CA SER A 107 -13.56 -7.59 11.40
C SER A 107 -13.76 -6.08 11.30
N TRP A 108 -14.34 -5.46 12.32
CA TRP A 108 -14.51 -4.01 12.41
C TRP A 108 -13.20 -3.22 12.28
N HIS A 109 -12.12 -3.68 12.91
CA HIS A 109 -10.81 -3.04 12.83
C HIS A 109 -10.18 -3.19 11.44
N LEU A 110 -10.28 -4.38 10.83
CA LEU A 110 -9.69 -4.68 9.53
C LEU A 110 -10.33 -3.87 8.41
N GLU A 111 -11.65 -3.71 8.40
CA GLU A 111 -12.35 -2.87 7.42
C GLU A 111 -11.83 -1.43 7.48
N ARG A 112 -11.83 -0.82 8.67
CA ARG A 112 -11.35 0.56 8.87
C ARG A 112 -9.89 0.72 8.52
N ALA A 113 -9.08 -0.27 8.85
CA ALA A 113 -7.67 -0.26 8.51
C ALA A 113 -7.48 -0.28 6.99
N ALA A 114 -8.19 -1.16 6.28
CA ALA A 114 -8.13 -1.25 4.84
C ALA A 114 -8.53 0.07 4.16
N VAL A 115 -9.65 0.66 4.57
CA VAL A 115 -10.10 1.96 4.04
C VAL A 115 -9.03 3.04 4.26
N ARG A 116 -8.53 3.19 5.49
CA ARG A 116 -7.53 4.21 5.82
C ARG A 116 -6.21 4.01 5.06
N LEU A 117 -5.77 2.77 4.89
CA LEU A 117 -4.52 2.47 4.19
C LEU A 117 -4.63 2.70 2.68
N VAL A 118 -5.74 2.32 2.06
CA VAL A 118 -6.02 2.61 0.65
C VAL A 118 -6.08 4.12 0.41
N THR A 119 -6.79 4.87 1.27
CA THR A 119 -6.83 6.33 1.20
C THR A 119 -5.45 6.94 1.35
N ARG A 120 -4.62 6.44 2.28
CA ARG A 120 -3.25 6.94 2.47
C ARG A 120 -2.37 6.74 1.23
N VAL A 121 -2.51 5.61 0.52
CA VAL A 121 -1.79 5.38 -0.74
C VAL A 121 -2.25 6.38 -1.81
N LEU A 122 -3.56 6.59 -1.93
CA LEU A 122 -4.14 7.56 -2.88
C LEU A 122 -3.69 9.00 -2.58
N ASP A 123 -3.69 9.42 -1.32
CA ASP A 123 -3.23 10.76 -0.92
C ASP A 123 -1.74 10.97 -1.25
N ARG A 124 -0.97 9.89 -1.28
CA ARG A 124 0.47 9.93 -1.49
C ARG A 124 0.88 9.91 -2.96
N GLY A 125 0.34 8.96 -3.72
CA GLY A 125 0.72 8.70 -5.12
C GLY A 125 -0.33 9.15 -6.14
N GLY A 126 -1.51 9.58 -5.69
CA GLY A 126 -2.67 9.75 -6.56
C GLY A 126 -3.20 8.41 -7.08
N ALA A 127 -4.05 8.49 -8.09
CA ALA A 127 -4.57 7.33 -8.82
C ALA A 127 -3.95 7.25 -10.22
N ASP A 128 -2.62 7.36 -10.29
CA ASP A 128 -1.83 7.31 -11.54
C ASP A 128 -1.78 5.87 -12.10
N SER A 129 -0.85 5.53 -12.98
CA SER A 129 -0.60 4.14 -13.39
C SER A 129 -0.17 3.29 -12.20
N GLY A 130 -0.66 2.04 -12.16
CA GLY A 130 -0.17 1.01 -11.24
C GLY A 130 -0.42 1.24 -9.74
N TRP A 131 -1.08 2.34 -9.34
CA TRP A 131 -1.25 2.74 -7.93
C TRP A 131 -1.85 1.66 -7.04
N TYR A 132 -2.75 0.84 -7.60
CA TYR A 132 -3.39 -0.27 -6.89
C TYR A 132 -2.39 -1.34 -6.46
N GLY A 133 -1.25 -1.49 -7.15
CA GLY A 133 -0.16 -2.35 -6.73
C GLY A 133 0.40 -1.94 -5.36
N ALA A 134 0.42 -0.64 -5.07
CA ALA A 134 0.81 -0.15 -3.75
C ALA A 134 -0.24 -0.47 -2.68
N CYS A 135 -1.53 -0.39 -3.00
CA CYS A 135 -2.58 -0.84 -2.10
C CYS A 135 -2.47 -2.33 -1.79
N TYR A 136 -2.23 -3.17 -2.79
CA TYR A 136 -2.00 -4.60 -2.61
C TYR A 136 -0.87 -4.87 -1.61
N LEU A 137 0.30 -4.22 -1.79
CA LEU A 137 1.46 -4.42 -0.93
C LEU A 137 1.22 -3.92 0.49
N VAL A 138 0.65 -2.72 0.65
CA VAL A 138 0.40 -2.12 1.97
C VAL A 138 -0.58 -2.96 2.78
N LEU A 139 -1.66 -3.45 2.16
CA LEU A 139 -2.61 -4.33 2.84
C LEU A 139 -2.01 -5.70 3.18
N GLU A 140 -1.21 -6.29 2.29
CA GLU A 140 -0.46 -7.53 2.58
C GLU A 140 0.48 -7.35 3.78
N TRP A 141 1.23 -6.24 3.82
CA TRP A 141 2.13 -5.93 4.93
C TRP A 141 1.38 -5.68 6.23
N PHE A 142 0.25 -4.98 6.18
CA PHE A 142 -0.58 -4.75 7.36
C PHE A 142 -1.08 -6.06 7.96
N LEU A 143 -1.67 -6.95 7.15
CA LEU A 143 -2.14 -8.25 7.62
C LEU A 143 -0.98 -9.11 8.15
N THR A 144 0.17 -9.10 7.47
CA THR A 144 1.38 -9.80 7.93
C THR A 144 1.85 -9.24 9.28
N SER A 145 1.81 -7.92 9.48
CA SER A 145 2.15 -7.30 10.77
C SER A 145 1.18 -7.67 11.90
N CYS A 146 -0.06 -8.04 11.55
CA CYS A 146 -1.05 -8.58 12.48
C CYS A 146 -0.88 -10.09 12.75
N GLY A 147 0.17 -10.72 12.22
CA GLY A 147 0.52 -12.12 12.44
C GLY A 147 0.00 -13.11 11.39
N MET A 148 -0.63 -12.62 10.31
CA MET A 148 -1.08 -13.48 9.21
C MET A 148 0.11 -13.96 8.37
N GLY A 149 0.03 -15.20 7.84
CA GLY A 149 1.04 -15.69 6.91
C GLY A 149 1.03 -14.90 5.60
N ARG A 150 2.21 -14.60 5.05
CA ARG A 150 2.31 -13.76 3.83
C ARG A 150 1.49 -14.27 2.65
N ALA A 151 1.47 -15.59 2.42
CA ALA A 151 0.70 -16.19 1.32
C ALA A 151 -0.82 -16.05 1.54
N GLU A 152 -1.27 -16.20 2.78
CA GLU A 152 -2.67 -16.02 3.18
C GLU A 152 -3.09 -14.55 3.05
N ALA A 153 -2.27 -13.62 3.55
CA ALA A 153 -2.50 -12.18 3.41
C ALA A 153 -2.60 -11.77 1.94
N ARG A 154 -1.71 -12.27 1.08
CA ARG A 154 -1.75 -12.02 -0.36
C ARG A 154 -3.03 -12.54 -1.00
N ALA A 155 -3.47 -13.74 -0.65
CA ALA A 155 -4.71 -14.31 -1.17
C ALA A 155 -5.93 -13.47 -0.73
N ALA A 156 -6.02 -13.13 0.56
CA ALA A 156 -7.12 -12.34 1.10
C ALA A 156 -7.23 -10.95 0.43
N VAL A 157 -6.11 -10.25 0.22
CA VAL A 157 -6.10 -8.97 -0.49
C VAL A 157 -6.39 -9.15 -1.98
N GLY A 158 -5.88 -10.24 -2.58
CA GLY A 158 -6.20 -10.72 -3.92
C GLY A 158 -7.71 -10.75 -4.17
N ASP A 159 -8.39 -11.53 -3.33
CA ASP A 159 -9.83 -11.76 -3.40
C ASP A 159 -10.63 -10.49 -3.09
N ALA A 160 -10.19 -9.70 -2.10
CA ALA A 160 -10.85 -8.46 -1.73
C ALA A 160 -10.75 -7.41 -2.85
N ILE A 161 -9.58 -7.10 -3.40
CA ILE A 161 -9.50 -6.07 -4.46
C ILE A 161 -10.04 -6.61 -5.78
N GLY A 162 -9.76 -7.87 -6.14
CA GLY A 162 -10.37 -8.55 -7.29
C GLY A 162 -10.20 -7.84 -8.64
N GLY A 163 -9.17 -7.02 -8.82
CA GLY A 163 -8.98 -6.22 -10.04
C GLY A 163 -9.96 -5.05 -10.20
N ARG A 164 -10.71 -4.68 -9.15
CA ARG A 164 -11.69 -3.57 -9.17
C ARG A 164 -11.05 -2.19 -9.20
N PHE A 165 -9.75 -2.09 -8.95
CA PHE A 165 -9.00 -0.84 -9.07
C PHE A 165 -8.34 -0.75 -10.44
N GLU A 166 -8.46 0.42 -11.07
CA GLU A 166 -7.96 0.68 -12.42
C GLU A 166 -6.87 1.76 -12.40
N SER A 167 -5.91 1.66 -13.31
CA SER A 167 -4.92 2.73 -13.53
C SER A 167 -5.62 4.03 -13.95
N TRP A 168 -5.10 5.18 -13.55
CA TRP A 168 -5.60 6.51 -13.93
C TRP A 168 -7.01 6.86 -13.42
N VAL A 169 -7.59 6.02 -12.55
CA VAL A 169 -8.95 6.19 -12.03
C VAL A 169 -8.92 6.18 -10.50
N ALA A 170 -9.25 7.31 -9.88
CA ALA A 170 -9.48 7.37 -8.45
C ALA A 170 -10.79 6.62 -8.12
N PRO A 171 -10.74 5.58 -7.27
CA PRO A 171 -11.94 4.84 -6.91
C PRO A 171 -12.86 5.72 -6.06
N GLY A 172 -14.16 5.54 -6.23
CA GLY A 172 -15.14 6.15 -5.34
C GLY A 172 -15.02 5.60 -3.93
N ARG A 173 -15.40 6.41 -2.93
CA ARG A 173 -15.36 6.02 -1.51
C ARG A 173 -16.10 4.71 -1.23
N THR A 174 -17.26 4.50 -1.84
CA THR A 174 -18.07 3.28 -1.68
C THR A 174 -17.34 2.02 -2.17
N LEU A 175 -16.50 2.13 -3.20
CA LEU A 175 -15.68 1.01 -3.66
C LEU A 175 -14.56 0.70 -2.66
N ILE A 176 -13.93 1.72 -2.10
CA ILE A 176 -12.91 1.54 -1.05
C ILE A 176 -13.52 0.87 0.19
N GLU A 177 -14.69 1.33 0.63
CA GLU A 177 -15.44 0.74 1.75
C GLU A 177 -15.79 -0.73 1.48
N SER A 178 -16.31 -1.05 0.29
CA SER A 178 -16.60 -2.44 -0.11
C SER A 178 -15.34 -3.32 -0.12
N VAL A 179 -14.18 -2.82 -0.57
CA VAL A 179 -12.91 -3.58 -0.49
C VAL A 179 -12.54 -3.85 0.97
N GLY A 180 -12.74 -2.87 1.86
CA GLY A 180 -12.49 -3.05 3.29
C GLY A 180 -13.42 -4.10 3.91
N GLU A 181 -14.69 -4.08 3.57
CA GLU A 181 -15.68 -5.06 4.01
C GLU A 181 -15.33 -6.48 3.53
N ASP A 182 -15.03 -6.63 2.23
CA ASP A 182 -14.67 -7.92 1.64
C ASP A 182 -13.39 -8.48 2.26
N LEU A 183 -12.40 -7.62 2.55
CA LEU A 183 -11.17 -8.03 3.24
C LEU A 183 -11.47 -8.51 4.66
N ALA A 184 -12.26 -7.74 5.41
CA ALA A 184 -12.61 -8.07 6.79
C ALA A 184 -13.39 -9.39 6.88
N VAL A 185 -14.39 -9.58 6.02
CA VAL A 185 -15.16 -10.82 5.91
C VAL A 185 -14.27 -11.98 5.47
N GLY A 186 -13.43 -11.79 4.45
CA GLY A 186 -12.54 -12.84 3.95
C GLY A 186 -11.56 -13.34 5.01
N VAL A 187 -11.07 -12.45 5.87
CA VAL A 187 -10.12 -12.78 6.94
C VAL A 187 -10.79 -13.36 8.18
N THR A 188 -11.99 -12.90 8.54
CA THR A 188 -12.60 -13.24 9.85
C THR A 188 -13.82 -14.15 9.75
N GLY A 189 -14.42 -14.28 8.57
CA GLY A 189 -15.72 -14.90 8.36
C GLY A 189 -16.89 -14.12 8.97
N GLN A 190 -16.67 -12.88 9.45
CA GLN A 190 -17.69 -12.05 10.10
C GLN A 190 -17.86 -10.72 9.37
N PRO A 191 -19.09 -10.20 9.22
CA PRO A 191 -19.29 -8.84 8.73
C PRO A 191 -18.72 -7.82 9.73
N PRO A 192 -18.11 -6.71 9.26
CA PRO A 192 -17.53 -5.68 10.12
C PRO A 192 -18.57 -4.83 10.84
N TYR A 193 -19.85 -4.96 10.46
CA TYR A 193 -21.00 -4.34 11.11
C TYR A 193 -21.90 -5.42 11.69
N LEU A 194 -22.22 -5.31 12.97
CA LEU A 194 -23.38 -6.02 13.53
C LEU A 194 -24.62 -5.47 12.83
N ASP A 195 -25.47 -6.34 12.32
CA ASP A 195 -26.76 -5.94 11.78
C ASP A 195 -27.52 -5.17 12.88
N HIS A 196 -27.68 -3.86 12.73
CA HIS A 196 -28.47 -3.03 13.65
C HIS A 196 -29.92 -3.54 13.82
N ARG A 197 -30.37 -4.48 12.98
CA ARG A 197 -31.66 -5.18 13.15
C ARG A 197 -31.71 -6.08 14.39
N GLU A 198 -30.59 -6.52 14.94
CA GLU A 198 -30.57 -7.25 16.21
C GLU A 198 -30.71 -6.33 17.45
N TYR A 199 -30.80 -5.00 17.28
CA TYR A 199 -31.12 -4.07 18.39
C TYR A 199 -32.36 -3.20 18.14
N GLY A 200 -33.03 -3.32 16.99
CA GLY A 200 -34.28 -2.59 16.72
C GLY A 200 -35.40 -2.90 17.73
N HIS A 201 -35.40 -4.09 18.33
CA HIS A 201 -36.37 -4.47 19.35
C HIS A 201 -36.05 -3.88 20.75
N LEU A 202 -34.81 -3.45 21.00
CA LEU A 202 -34.42 -2.77 22.24
C LEU A 202 -34.70 -1.27 22.19
N GLU A 203 -34.72 -0.66 20.99
CA GLU A 203 -35.20 0.72 20.81
C GLU A 203 -36.74 0.82 20.88
N GLU A 204 -37.50 -0.17 20.40
CA GLU A 204 -38.97 -0.21 20.55
C GLU A 204 -39.43 -0.39 22.02
N LEU A 205 -38.62 -1.01 22.87
CA LEU A 205 -38.90 -1.15 24.31
C LEU A 205 -38.71 0.18 25.07
N HIS A 206 -37.70 0.98 24.69
CA HIS A 206 -37.53 2.32 25.26
C HIS A 206 -38.61 3.30 24.82
N ASP A 207 -39.16 3.12 23.62
CA ASP A 207 -40.17 4.02 23.07
C ASP A 207 -41.61 3.67 23.49
N ARG A 208 -41.89 2.41 23.87
CA ARG A 208 -43.14 2.03 24.56
C ARG A 208 -43.17 2.46 26.03
N GLY A 209 -42.04 2.40 26.74
CA GLY A 209 -41.95 2.83 28.15
C GLY A 209 -42.10 4.34 28.37
N ARG A 210 -42.00 5.15 27.31
CA ARG A 210 -42.15 6.61 27.34
C ARG A 210 -43.57 7.08 26.99
N ARG A 211 -44.39 6.24 26.34
CA ARG A 211 -45.80 6.57 25.98
C ARG A 211 -46.80 6.27 27.09
N ASP A 212 -46.46 5.41 28.06
CA ASP A 212 -47.34 5.09 29.21
C ASP A 212 -47.10 5.98 30.45
N ARG A 213 -46.34 7.08 30.30
CA ARG A 213 -46.09 8.09 31.36
C ARG A 213 -46.45 9.52 30.93
N GLY A 214 -47.45 9.66 30.05
CA GLY A 214 -48.06 10.93 29.66
C GLY A 214 -49.51 11.01 30.10
#